data_AF-C0PCU1-F1
#
_entry.id   AF-C0PCU1-F1
#
_cell.length_a   1.000
_cell.length_b   1.000
_cell.length_c   1.000
_cell.angle_alpha   90.00
_cell.angle_beta   90.00
_cell.angle_gamma   90.00
#
_symmetry.space_group_name_H-M   'P 1'
#
loop_
_entity.id
_entity.type
_entity.pdbx_description
1 polymer ?
#
loop_
_entity_poly.entity_id
_entity_poly.type
_entity_poly.pdbx_seq_one_letter_code
_entity_poly.pdbx_strand_id
1 'polypeptide(L)' 'MAIRDVDGMFNSLDPEYYDILMKYLYRGLSTGDRPTCDQCLKIHEKLTEKAGLGCILRSLADTVNTV' A
#
# COMPACT_ATOMS: atom_id res chain seq x y z
N MET A 1 -13.91 -3.30 -11.65
CA MET A 1 -13.68 -2.06 -12.43
C MET A 1 -13.49 -0.87 -11.48
N ALA A 2 -12.45 -0.88 -10.61
CA ALA A 2 -12.27 0.17 -9.59
C ALA A 2 -10.86 0.77 -9.53
N ILE A 3 -9.90 0.21 -10.28
CA ILE A 3 -8.48 0.56 -10.22
C ILE A 3 -8.08 1.24 -11.54
N ARG A 4 -8.77 2.33 -11.93
CA ARG A 4 -8.45 3.02 -13.19
C ARG A 4 -7.45 4.17 -13.02
N ASP A 5 -7.14 4.59 -11.79
CA ASP A 5 -6.32 5.79 -11.55
C ASP A 5 -5.47 5.72 -10.27
N VAL A 6 -4.81 4.59 -10.02
CA VAL A 6 -3.94 4.46 -8.83
C VAL A 6 -2.71 5.36 -8.92
N ASP A 7 -2.15 5.54 -10.12
CA ASP A 7 -1.02 6.45 -10.34
C ASP A 7 -1.37 7.91 -10.04
N GLY A 8 -2.57 8.37 -10.40
CA GLY A 8 -3.06 9.71 -10.08
C GLY A 8 -3.26 9.92 -8.58
N MET A 9 -3.77 8.91 -7.86
CA MET A 9 -3.84 8.93 -6.40
C MET A 9 -2.45 9.06 -5.77
N PHE A 10 -1.46 8.29 -6.25
CA PHE A 10 -0.11 8.37 -5.72
C PHE A 10 0.57 9.71 -6.02
N ASN A 11 0.26 10.35 -7.15
CA ASN A 11 0.81 11.68 -7.47
C ASN A 11 0.23 12.77 -6.57
N SER A 12 -0.96 12.56 -6.03
CA SER A 12 -1.62 13.48 -5.10
C SER A 12 -1.26 13.23 -3.64
N LEU A 13 -0.60 12.11 -3.35
CA LEU A 13 -0.22 11.69 -2.00
C LEU A 13 1.26 12.03 -1.73
N ASP A 14 1.54 12.72 -0.63
CA ASP A 14 2.91 13.04 -0.26
C ASP A 14 3.74 11.77 0.00
N PRO A 15 5.03 11.73 -0.39
CA PRO A 15 5.87 10.54 -0.25
C PRO A 15 5.99 10.01 1.18
N GLU A 16 5.82 10.87 2.19
CA GLU A 16 5.81 10.48 3.61
C GLU A 16 4.67 9.51 3.98
N TYR A 17 3.56 9.53 3.23
CA TYR A 17 2.41 8.66 3.48
C TYR A 17 2.48 7.33 2.75
N TYR A 18 3.48 7.09 1.90
CA TYR A 18 3.61 5.82 1.18
C TYR A 18 3.83 4.65 2.13
N ASP A 19 4.65 4.83 3.17
CA ASP A 19 4.87 3.80 4.19
C ASP A 19 3.59 3.52 4.98
N ILE A 20 2.81 4.58 5.28
CA ILE A 20 1.53 4.45 5.98
C ILE A 20 0.52 3.69 5.11
N LEU A 21 0.43 4.03 3.82
CA LEU A 21 -0.43 3.33 2.88
C LEU A 21 -0.05 1.85 2.76
N MET A 22 1.25 1.54 2.70
CA MET A 22 1.74 0.16 2.64
C MET A 22 1.31 -0.65 3.87
N LYS A 23 1.33 -0.07 5.08
CA LYS A 23 0.79 -0.72 6.29
C LYS A 23 -0.72 -1.00 6.18
N TYR A 24 -1.49 -0.05 5.68
CA TYR A 24 -2.93 -0.25 5.45
C TYR A 24 -3.21 -1.34 4.40
N LEU A 25 -2.35 -1.49 3.38
CA LEU A 25 -2.46 -2.60 2.44
C LEU A 25 -2.26 -3.95 3.12
N TYR A 26 -1.25 -4.09 3.99
CA TYR A 26 -1.06 -5.32 4.77
C TYR A 26 -2.24 -5.61 5.69
N ARG A 27 -2.83 -4.59 6.31
CA ARG A 27 -4.07 -4.73 7.09
C ARG A 27 -5.24 -5.16 6.21
N GLY A 28 -5.41 -4.58 5.02
CA GLY A 28 -6.43 -4.99 4.05
C GLY A 28 -6.27 -6.46 3.64
N LEU A 29 -5.04 -6.90 3.37
CA LEU A 29 -4.72 -8.30 3.06
C LEU A 29 -5.07 -9.25 4.21
N SER A 30 -4.97 -8.80 5.46
CA SER A 30 -5.34 -9.61 6.64
C SER A 30 -6.85 -9.87 6.78
N THR A 31 -7.70 -9.13 6.05
CA THR A 31 -9.16 -9.33 6.09
C THR A 31 -9.60 -10.64 5.41
N GLY A 32 -8.78 -11.18 4.51
CA GLY A 32 -9.06 -12.45 3.81
C GLY A 32 -10.16 -12.38 2.75
N ASP A 33 -10.79 -11.23 2.54
CA ASP A 33 -11.78 -11.02 1.49
C ASP A 33 -11.10 -11.00 0.10
N ARG A 34 -11.50 -11.92 -0.78
CA ARG A 34 -10.83 -12.13 -2.08
C ARG A 34 -10.79 -10.87 -2.97
N PRO A 35 -11.90 -10.13 -3.20
CA PRO A 35 -11.84 -8.91 -4.00
C PRO A 35 -11.00 -7.82 -3.34
N THR A 36 -11.00 -7.71 -2.02
CA THR A 36 -10.13 -6.78 -1.29
C THR A 36 -8.67 -7.14 -1.47
N CYS A 37 -8.31 -8.42 -1.31
CA CYS A 37 -6.93 -8.88 -1.48
C CYS A 37 -6.40 -8.63 -2.89
N ASP A 38 -7.20 -8.90 -3.93
CA ASP A 38 -6.82 -8.62 -5.32
C ASP A 38 -6.52 -7.12 -5.55
N GLN A 39 -7.34 -6.24 -4.97
CA GLN A 39 -7.11 -4.79 -5.03
C GLN A 39 -5.87 -4.37 -4.25
N CYS A 40 -5.69 -4.89 -3.02
CA CYS A 40 -4.53 -4.59 -2.19
C CYS A 40 -3.22 -4.99 -2.89
N LEU A 41 -3.19 -6.17 -3.53
CA LEU A 41 -2.01 -6.63 -4.27
C LEU A 41 -1.68 -5.75 -5.48
N LYS A 42 -2.69 -5.28 -6.22
CA LYS A 42 -2.48 -4.35 -7.35
C LYS A 42 -1.95 -2.99 -6.91
N ILE A 43 -2.48 -2.45 -5.80
CA ILE A 43 -1.99 -1.19 -5.25
C ILE A 43 -0.58 -1.37 -4.66
N HIS A 44 -0.31 -2.51 -4.02
CA HIS A 44 0.99 -2.86 -3.47
C HIS A 44 2.08 -2.88 -4.54
N GLU A 45 1.82 -3.55 -5.67
CA GLU A 45 2.73 -3.58 -6.82
C GLU A 45 3.07 -2.16 -7.28
N LYS A 46 2.05 -1.35 -7.58
CA LYS A 46 2.23 0.02 -8.10
C LYS A 46 2.92 0.95 -7.08
N LEU A 47 2.59 0.82 -5.80
CA LEU A 47 3.23 1.60 -4.73
C LEU A 47 4.71 1.22 -4.59
N THR A 48 5.04 -0.06 -4.74
CA THR A 48 6.42 -0.55 -4.69
C THR A 48 7.22 -0.08 -5.90
N GLU A 49 6.63 -0.04 -7.10
CA GLU A 49 7.26 0.54 -8.29
C GLU A 49 7.63 2.03 -8.07
N LYS A 50 6.78 2.77 -7.36
CA LYS A 50 6.97 4.21 -7.13
C LYS A 50 7.87 4.55 -5.93
N ALA A 51 7.63 3.92 -4.79
CA ALA A 51 8.31 4.20 -3.51
C ALA A 51 9.55 3.34 -3.27
N GLY A 52 9.75 2.29 -4.08
CA GLY A 52 10.82 1.31 -3.94
C GLY A 52 10.62 0.31 -2.80
N LEU A 53 11.51 -0.69 -2.75
CA LEU A 53 11.49 -1.76 -1.76
C LEU A 53 11.64 -1.28 -0.31
N GLY A 54 12.23 -0.10 -0.09
CA GLY A 54 12.38 0.49 1.24
C GLY A 54 11.06 0.70 1.97
N CYS A 55 9.98 0.99 1.23
CA CYS A 55 8.63 1.17 1.77
C CYS A 55 8.10 -0.12 2.43
N ILE A 56 8.40 -1.27 1.84
CA ILE A 56 8.08 -2.59 2.40
C ILE A 56 8.88 -2.83 3.67
N LEU A 57 10.21 -2.66 3.61
CA LEU A 57 11.09 -2.93 4.74
C LEU A 57 10.75 -2.05 5.96
N ARG A 58 10.47 -0.76 5.75
CA ARG A 58 10.04 0.13 6.82
C ARG A 58 8.68 -0.27 7.39
N SER A 59 7.75 -0.71 6.56
CA SER A 59 6.45 -1.22 7.02
C SER A 59 6.58 -2.49 7.86
N LEU A 60 7.50 -3.41 7.51
CA LEU A 60 7.74 -4.65 8.25
C LEU A 60 8.56 -4.44 9.53
N ALA A 61 9.48 -3.46 9.53
CA ALA A 61 10.29 -3.11 10.68
C ALA A 61 9.55 -2.23 11.71
N ASP A 62 8.39 -1.70 11.33
CA ASP A 62 7.56 -0.88 12.20
C ASP A 62 6.95 -1.72 13.33
N THR A 63 7.49 -1.55 14.53
CA THR A 63 7.02 -2.24 15.75
C THR A 63 6.04 -1.39 16.55
N VAL A 64 5.93 -0.10 16.23
CA VAL A 64 4.99 0.84 16.84
C VAL A 64 3.77 0.87 15.94
N ASN A 65 2.75 0.07 16.26
CA ASN A 65 1.52 -0.05 15.48
C ASN A 65 0.88 1.32 15.23
N THR A 66 1.25 1.95 14.10
CA THR A 66 0.91 3.34 13.78
C THR A 66 -0.40 3.45 13.01
N VAL A 67 -1.09 2.32 12.77
CA VAL A 67 -2.36 2.22 12.03
C VAL A 67 -3.30 1.15 12.59
#